data_AF-A0AAW8ARJ5-F1
#
_entry.id   AF-A0AAW8ARJ5-F1
#
_cell.length_a   1.000
_cell.length_b   1.000
_cell.length_c   1.000
_cell.angle_alpha   90.00
_cell.angle_beta   90.00
_cell.angle_gamma   90.00
#
_symmetry.space_group_name_H-M   'P 1'
#
loop_
_entity.id
_entity.type
_entity.pdbx_description
1 polymer ?
#
loop_
_entity_poly.entity_id
_entity_poly.type
_entity_poly.pdbx_seq_one_letter_code
_entity_poly.pdbx_strand_id
1 'polypeptide(L)' 'GAGVKNFDIGGVQFDVAAVSQVKSCSPEVMADETNPSRITCTGSSDTGDNGHYALTTKTHNIKAGPIDVEVYAN' A
#
# COMPACT_ATOMS: atom_id res chain seq x y z
N GLY A 1 -2.18 -10.12 -7.86
CA GLY A 1 -2.68 -9.18 -6.85
C GLY A 1 -3.88 -8.44 -7.38
N ALA A 2 -4.65 -7.80 -6.51
CA ALA A 2 -5.79 -6.98 -6.86
C ALA A 2 -5.79 -5.72 -5.99
N GLY A 3 -6.42 -4.65 -6.45
CA GLY A 3 -6.51 -3.42 -5.68
C GLY A 3 -7.53 -2.44 -6.23
N VAL A 4 -7.91 -1.52 -5.36
CA VAL A 4 -8.74 -0.36 -5.67
C VAL A 4 -7.91 0.90 -5.49
N LYS A 5 -8.12 1.87 -6.38
CA LYS A 5 -7.44 3.17 -6.33
C LYS A 5 -8.49 4.27 -6.30
N ASN A 6 -8.18 5.35 -5.60
CA ASN A 6 -9.01 6.54 -5.47
C ASN A 6 -10.43 6.21 -4.99
N PHE A 7 -10.55 5.25 -4.06
CA PHE A 7 -11.82 5.00 -3.41
C PHE A 7 -12.13 6.18 -2.49
N ASP A 8 -13.13 6.97 -2.85
CA ASP A 8 -13.50 8.17 -2.10
C ASP A 8 -14.56 7.85 -1.05
N ILE A 9 -14.29 8.26 0.18
CA ILE A 9 -15.30 8.34 1.24
C ILE A 9 -15.24 9.74 1.84
N GLY A 10 -16.25 10.56 1.54
CA GLY A 10 -16.40 11.87 2.16
C GLY A 10 -15.26 12.84 1.81
N GLY A 11 -14.68 12.72 0.62
CA GLY A 11 -13.57 13.58 0.15
C GLY A 11 -12.17 13.12 0.55
N VAL A 12 -12.06 12.00 1.28
CA VAL A 12 -10.80 11.30 1.57
C VAL A 12 -10.66 10.13 0.60
N GLN A 13 -9.48 10.00 -0.01
CA GLN A 13 -9.21 8.95 -0.99
C GLN A 13 -8.35 7.84 -0.38
N PHE A 14 -8.70 6.60 -0.74
CA PHE A 14 -8.01 5.39 -0.30
C PHE A 14 -7.56 4.58 -1.52
N ASP A 15 -6.28 4.24 -1.54
CA ASP A 15 -5.73 3.20 -2.41
C ASP A 15 -5.43 1.98 -1.56
N VAL A 16 -5.90 0.81 -1.98
CA VAL A 16 -5.67 -0.45 -1.29
C VAL A 16 -5.27 -1.49 -2.33
N ALA A 17 -4.14 -2.15 -2.13
CA ALA A 17 -3.74 -3.26 -2.99
C ALA A 17 -3.23 -4.43 -2.17
N ALA A 18 -3.59 -5.64 -2.61
CA ALA A 18 -3.18 -6.88 -2.00
C ALA A 18 -2.51 -7.79 -3.04
N VAL A 19 -1.44 -8.45 -2.63
CA VAL A 19 -0.76 -9.48 -3.41
C VAL A 19 -0.66 -10.76 -2.58
N SER A 20 -0.95 -11.89 -3.20
CA SER A 20 -0.88 -13.22 -2.60
C SER A 20 0.38 -13.95 -3.05
N GLN A 21 0.66 -15.12 -2.46
CA GLN A 21 1.81 -15.97 -2.81
C GLN A 21 3.14 -15.24 -2.57
N VAL A 22 3.20 -14.49 -1.46
CA VAL A 22 4.38 -13.76 -1.04
C VAL A 22 5.28 -14.67 -0.22
N LYS A 23 6.56 -14.68 -0.55
CA LYS A 23 7.62 -15.39 0.19
C LYS A 23 8.31 -14.47 1.21
N SER A 24 8.56 -13.22 0.83
CA SER A 24 9.18 -12.22 1.70
C SER A 24 8.87 -10.81 1.18
N CYS A 25 8.74 -9.84 2.10
CA CYS A 25 8.65 -8.43 1.77
C CYS A 25 9.74 -7.62 2.49
N SER A 26 10.25 -6.60 1.81
CA SER A 26 11.14 -5.60 2.38
C SER A 26 10.47 -4.23 2.29
N PRO A 27 10.07 -3.63 3.44
CA PRO A 27 9.63 -2.25 3.48
C PRO A 27 10.84 -1.31 3.53
N GLU A 28 10.80 -0.26 2.72
CA GLU A 28 11.82 0.79 2.64
C GLU A 28 11.15 2.16 2.76
N VAL A 29 11.78 3.08 3.50
CA VAL A 29 11.36 4.48 3.57
C VAL A 29 12.20 5.28 2.59
N MET A 30 11.56 5.94 1.63
CA MET A 30 12.20 6.77 0.61
C MET A 30 11.93 8.24 0.93
N ALA A 31 12.96 8.97 1.34
CA ALA A 31 12.81 10.35 1.82
C ALA A 31 12.45 11.35 0.69
N ASP A 32 12.62 10.95 -0.58
CA ASP A 32 12.63 11.87 -1.72
C ASP A 32 11.47 11.60 -2.70
N GLU A 33 10.57 10.67 -2.37
CA GLU A 33 9.43 10.29 -3.22
C GLU A 33 8.10 10.79 -2.64
N THR A 34 7.11 11.01 -3.51
CA THR A 34 5.74 11.37 -3.11
C THR A 34 5.12 10.29 -2.21
N ASN A 35 5.46 9.03 -2.44
CA ASN A 35 5.18 7.95 -1.52
C ASN A 35 6.44 7.64 -0.69
N PRO A 36 6.49 8.04 0.59
CA PRO A 36 7.66 7.87 1.42
C PRO A 36 7.87 6.43 1.88
N SER A 37 6.94 5.50 1.62
CA SER A 37 7.11 4.09 2.00
C SER A 37 6.80 3.14 0.84
N ARG A 38 7.79 2.33 0.49
CA ARG A 38 7.71 1.34 -0.57
C ARG A 38 7.87 -0.04 0.02
N ILE A 39 6.99 -0.96 -0.34
CA ILE A 39 7.15 -2.37 -0.02
C ILE A 39 7.42 -3.17 -1.28
N THR A 40 8.52 -3.92 -1.27
CA THR A 40 8.86 -4.84 -2.36
C THR A 40 8.70 -6.26 -1.86
N CYS A 41 7.82 -7.03 -2.50
CA CYS A 41 7.55 -8.40 -2.14
C CYS A 41 8.02 -9.36 -3.23
N THR A 42 8.61 -10.48 -2.82
CA THR A 42 8.99 -11.60 -3.69
C THR A 42 7.95 -12.69 -3.59
N GLY A 43 7.68 -13.38 -4.69
CA GLY A 43 6.82 -14.56 -4.74
C GLY A 43 7.50 -15.70 -5.48
N SER A 44 7.06 -16.94 -5.23
CA SER A 44 7.57 -18.13 -5.90
C SER A 44 6.44 -19.14 -6.10
N SER A 45 6.55 -19.98 -7.13
CA SER A 45 5.60 -21.06 -7.43
C SER A 45 5.40 -22.02 -6.25
N ASP A 46 6.44 -22.20 -5.42
CA ASP A 46 6.41 -23.09 -4.26
C ASP A 46 5.65 -22.48 -3.07
N THR A 47 5.27 -21.21 -3.16
CA THR A 47 4.54 -20.48 -2.12
C THR A 47 3.01 -20.70 -2.22
N GLY A 48 2.55 -21.41 -3.25
CA GLY A 48 1.13 -21.58 -3.61
C GLY A 48 0.21 -22.12 -2.51
N ASP A 49 0.72 -22.96 -1.60
CA ASP A 49 -0.10 -23.64 -0.59
C ASP A 49 -0.01 -23.03 0.83
N ASN A 50 1.05 -22.28 1.15
CA ASN A 50 1.25 -21.56 2.44
C ASN A 50 1.23 -20.03 2.24
N GLY A 51 0.65 -19.56 1.14
CA GLY A 51 0.92 -18.24 0.60
C GLY A 51 0.63 -17.09 1.55
N HIS A 52 1.67 -16.36 1.94
CA HIS A 52 1.50 -15.10 2.65
C HIS A 52 0.89 -14.04 1.73
N TYR A 53 0.27 -13.05 2.35
CA TYR A 53 -0.32 -11.91 1.67
C TYR A 53 0.43 -10.66 2.10
N ALA A 54 0.65 -9.74 1.15
CA ALA A 54 1.07 -8.39 1.46
C ALA A 54 -0.05 -7.43 1.10
N LEU A 55 -0.28 -6.45 1.98
CA LEU A 55 -1.31 -5.44 1.85
C LEU A 55 -0.64 -4.08 1.93
N THR A 56 -0.88 -3.23 0.93
CA THR A 56 -0.49 -1.82 0.96
C THR A 56 -1.74 -0.96 0.96
N THR A 57 -1.69 0.12 1.73
CA THR A 57 -2.74 1.12 1.81
C THR A 57 -2.13 2.52 1.77
N LYS A 58 -2.72 3.39 0.95
CA LYS A 58 -2.45 4.82 0.93
C LYS A 58 -3.75 5.54 1.23
N THR A 59 -3.78 6.36 2.25
CA THR A 59 -4.85 7.34 2.48
C THR A 59 -4.33 8.70 2.09
N HIS A 60 -5.05 9.42 1.26
CA HIS A 60 -4.62 10.72 0.75
C HIS A 60 -5.79 11.68 0.61
N ASN A 61 -5.45 12.95 0.37
CA ASN A 61 -6.44 14.00 0.17
C ASN A 61 -7.27 14.28 1.45
N ILE A 62 -6.68 14.02 2.63
CA ILE A 62 -7.30 14.30 3.92
C ILE A 62 -7.16 15.80 4.19
N LYS A 63 -8.27 16.55 4.08
CA LYS A 63 -8.29 17.98 4.37
C LYS A 63 -8.54 18.24 5.86
N ALA A 64 -7.48 18.53 6.60
CA ALA A 64 -7.54 18.97 8.00
C ALA A 64 -7.37 20.50 8.08
N GLY A 65 -8.38 21.25 7.65
CA GLY A 65 -8.30 22.72 7.57
C GLY A 65 -7.40 23.16 6.40
N PRO A 66 -6.34 23.98 6.62
CA PRO A 66 -5.43 24.42 5.54
C PRO A 66 -4.37 23.38 5.16
N ILE A 67 -4.38 22.19 5.76
CA ILE A 67 -3.36 21.15 5.59
C ILE A 67 -3.96 19.96 4.82
N ASP A 68 -3.21 19.46 3.83
CA ASP A 68 -3.45 18.17 3.20
C ASP A 68 -2.54 17.12 3.83
N VAL A 69 -3.11 15.98 4.21
CA VAL A 69 -2.38 14.88 4.85
C VAL A 69 -2.49 13.62 4.00
N GLU A 70 -1.34 13.00 3.76
CA GLU A 70 -1.25 11.66 3.19
C GLU A 70 -0.61 10.70 4.20
N VAL A 71 -1.15 9.49 4.31
CA VAL A 71 -0.69 8.42 5.20
C VAL A 71 -0.50 7.15 4.40
N TYR A 72 0.63 6.48 4.62
CA TYR A 72 1.01 5.26 3.90
C TYR A 72 1.28 4.14 4.90
N ALA A 73 0.69 2.97 4.67
CA ALA A 73 0.94 1.76 5.45
C ALA A 73 1.15 0.57 4.52
N ASN A 74 2.24 -0.17 4.77
CA ASN A 74 2.68 -1.32 3.98
C ASN A 74 3.05 -2.49 4.88
#